data_AF-A0A3S1QUS8-F1
#
_entry.id   AF-A0A3S1QUS8-F1
#
_cell.length_a   1.000
_cell.length_b   1.000
_cell.length_c   1.000
_cell.angle_alpha   90.00
_cell.angle_beta   90.00
_cell.angle_gamma   90.00
#
_symmetry.space_group_name_H-M   'P 1'
#
loop_
_entity.id
_entity.type
_entity.pdbx_description
1 polymer ?
#
loop_
_entity_poly.entity_id
_entity_poly.type
_entity_poly.pdbx_seq_one_letter_code
_entity_poly.pdbx_strand_id
1 'polypeptide(L)' 'MSLLDIENLSLTIGDTQILKGVELSVAPGEVMGLVGESGSGKSMTALTVMQLLPHA' A
#
# COMPACT_ATOMS: atom_id res chain seq x y z
N MET A 1 11.40 14.14 9.41
CA MET A 1 10.96 12.93 10.11
C MET A 1 9.64 12.55 9.52
N SER A 2 9.54 11.32 9.02
CA SER A 2 8.32 10.68 8.54
C SER A 2 7.47 10.18 9.72
N LEU A 3 6.16 10.17 9.54
CA LEU A 3 5.20 9.52 10.43
C LEU A 3 4.94 8.07 9.98
N LEU A 4 4.92 7.85 8.68
CA LEU A 4 4.75 6.54 8.05
C LEU A 4 5.86 6.37 7.02
N ASP A 5 6.65 5.31 7.15
CA ASP A 5 7.58 4.84 6.13
C ASP A 5 7.24 3.41 5.76
N ILE A 6 7.24 3.16 4.46
CA ILE A 6 6.98 1.86 3.87
C ILE A 6 8.08 1.59 2.87
N GLU A 7 8.77 0.48 3.08
CA GLU A 7 9.84 0.01 2.23
C GLU A 7 9.47 -1.36 1.68
N ASN A 8 9.62 -1.54 0.37
CA ASN A 8 9.45 -2.82 -0.32
C ASN A 8 8.13 -3.56 0.01
N LEU A 9 7.01 -2.84 0.09
CA LEU A 9 5.72 -3.47 0.36
C LEU A 9 5.28 -4.33 -0.82
N SER A 10 5.16 -5.63 -0.56
CA SER A 10 4.76 -6.63 -1.53
C SER A 10 3.56 -7.42 -1.03
N LEU A 11 2.70 -7.80 -1.97
CA LEU A 11 1.50 -8.58 -1.69
C LEU A 11 1.17 -9.43 -2.90
N THR A 12 0.96 -10.72 -2.64
CA THR A 12 0.47 -11.69 -3.61
C THR A 12 -0.86 -12.24 -3.13
N ILE A 13 -1.86 -12.30 -4.01
CA ILE A 13 -3.13 -12.99 -3.77
C ILE A 13 -3.28 -14.08 -4.81
N GLY A 14 -3.46 -15.32 -4.35
CA GLY A 14 -3.35 -16.50 -5.22
C GLY A 14 -1.98 -16.50 -5.91
N ASP A 15 -1.98 -16.57 -7.24
CA ASP A 15 -0.76 -16.54 -8.06
C ASP A 15 -0.43 -15.14 -8.61
N THR A 16 -1.19 -14.10 -8.22
CA THR A 16 -1.03 -12.76 -8.77
C THR A 16 -0.32 -11.84 -7.78
N GLN A 17 0.85 -11.33 -8.18
CA GLN A 17 1.55 -10.29 -7.44
C GLN A 17 0.88 -8.93 -7.67
N ILE A 18 0.12 -8.47 -6.68
CA ILE A 18 -0.65 -7.23 -6.73
C ILE A 18 0.24 -6.03 -6.42
N LEU A 19 1.02 -6.10 -5.33
CA LEU A 19 1.96 -5.04 -4.94
C LEU A 19 3.39 -5.51 -5.19
N LYS A 20 4.16 -4.67 -5.88
CA LYS A 20 5.50 -4.99 -6.38
C LYS A 20 6.52 -3.99 -5.82
N GLY A 21 6.87 -4.15 -4.55
CA GLY A 21 7.86 -3.30 -3.88
C GLY A 21 7.42 -1.84 -3.81
N VAL A 22 6.23 -1.58 -3.26
CA VAL A 22 5.74 -0.22 -3.08
C VAL A 22 6.54 0.47 -1.97
N GLU A 23 7.01 1.68 -2.28
CA GLU A 23 7.73 2.56 -1.35
C GLU A 23 6.93 3.86 -1.19
N LEU A 24 6.70 4.28 0.05
CA LEU A 24 6.11 5.58 0.34
C LEU A 24 6.52 6.08 1.72
N SER A 25 6.61 7.40 1.84
CA SER A 25 6.89 8.11 3.08
C SER A 25 5.86 9.23 3.24
N VAL A 26 5.30 9.37 4.44
CA VAL A 26 4.33 10.42 4.76
C VAL A 26 4.79 11.14 6.02
N ALA A 27 4.96 12.45 5.95
CA ALA A 27 5.36 13.28 7.08
C ALA A 27 4.19 13.53 8.06
N PRO A 28 4.47 13.87 9.33
CA PRO A 28 3.43 14.31 10.26
C PRO A 28 2.64 15.51 9.71
N GLY A 29 1.31 15.37 9.61
CA GLY A 29 0.42 16.41 9.10
C GLY A 29 0.32 16.49 7.57
N GLU A 30 1.03 15.65 6.84
CA GLU A 30 0.92 15.56 5.38
C GLU A 30 -0.35 14.83 4.94
N VAL A 31 -0.96 15.31 3.86
CA VAL A 31 -2.08 14.62 3.18
C VAL A 31 -1.58 14.08 1.85
N MET A 32 -1.40 12.76 1.76
CA MET A 32 -0.99 12.07 0.53
C MET A 32 -2.18 11.38 -0.13
N GLY A 33 -2.37 11.60 -1.43
CA GLY A 33 -3.37 10.92 -2.25
C GLY A 33 -2.76 9.83 -3.13
N LEU A 34 -3.28 8.61 -3.07
CA LEU A 34 -2.87 7.50 -3.94
C LEU A 34 -3.89 7.32 -5.09
N VAL A 35 -3.46 7.62 -6.32
CA VAL A 35 -4.31 7.62 -7.53
C VAL A 35 -3.80 6.65 -8.60
N GLY A 36 -4.66 6.29 -9.56
CA GLY A 36 -4.37 5.31 -10.61
C GLY A 36 -5.60 4.56 -11.11
N GLU A 37 -5.46 3.79 -12.18
CA GLU A 37 -6.55 3.02 -12.82
C GLU A 37 -7.17 1.95 -11.92
N SER A 38 -8.40 1.53 -12.18
CA SER A 38 -9.02 0.41 -11.46
C SER A 38 -8.13 -0.84 -11.53
N GLY A 39 -7.93 -1.52 -10.41
CA GLY A 39 -7.06 -2.69 -10.33
C GLY A 39 -5.56 -2.40 -10.12
N SER A 40 -5.12 -1.14 -10.11
CA SER A 40 -3.69 -0.79 -9.93
C SER A 40 -3.09 -1.03 -8.53
N GLY A 41 -3.85 -1.64 -7.61
CA GLY A 41 -3.38 -1.95 -6.26
C GLY A 41 -3.63 -0.89 -5.17
N LYS A 42 -4.24 0.26 -5.47
CA LYS A 42 -4.46 1.36 -4.50
C LYS A 42 -5.10 0.92 -3.17
N SER A 43 -6.26 0.28 -3.24
CA SER A 43 -6.98 -0.21 -2.05
C SER A 43 -6.19 -1.30 -1.33
N MET A 44 -5.45 -2.12 -2.07
CA MET A 44 -4.62 -3.17 -1.50
C MET A 44 -3.42 -2.58 -0.77
N THR A 45 -2.77 -1.54 -1.29
CA THR A 45 -1.75 -0.77 -0.57
C THR A 45 -2.33 -0.25 0.74
N ALA A 46 -3.46 0.46 0.71
CA ALA A 46 -4.09 1.02 1.90
C ALA A 46 -4.43 -0.06 2.96
N LEU A 47 -5.09 -1.15 2.54
CA LEU A 47 -5.45 -2.25 3.44
C LEU A 47 -4.22 -2.97 4.01
N THR A 48 -3.18 -3.20 3.20
CA THR A 48 -1.95 -3.86 3.67
C THR A 48 -1.25 -3.01 4.72
N VAL A 49 -1.15 -1.70 4.48
CA VAL A 49 -0.55 -0.74 5.42
C VAL A 49 -1.34 -0.68 6.73
N MET A 50 -2.67 -0.70 6.66
CA MET A 50 -3.54 -0.71 7.83
C MET A 50 -3.65 -2.09 8.50
N GLN A 51 -3.01 -3.14 7.95
CA GLN A 51 -3.15 -4.53 8.40
C GLN A 51 -4.60 -5.04 8.42
N LEU A 52 -5.40 -4.60 7.44
CA LEU A 52 -6.82 -4.94 7.28
C LEU A 52 -7.08 -5.82 6.07
N LEU A 53 -6.08 -6.58 5.61
CA LEU A 53 -6.29 -7.54 4.54
C LEU A 53 -7.35 -8.56 4.97
N PRO A 54 -8.29 -8.93 4.07
CA PRO A 54 -9.31 -9.92 4.39
C PRO A 54 -8.64 -11.24 4.79
N HIS A 55 -9.12 -11.83 5.89
CA HIS A 55 -8.75 -13.18 6.26
C HIS A 55 -9.38 -14.16 5.27
N ALA A 56 -8.57 -15.05 4.71
CA ALA A 56 -9.03 -16.19 3.92
C ALA A 56 -9.54 -17.30 4.84
#